data_AF-A0A2M8PLG8-F1
#
_entry.id   AF-A0A2M8PLG8-F1
#
_cell.length_a   1.000
_cell.length_b   1.000
_cell.length_c   1.000
_cell.angle_alpha   90.00
_cell.angle_beta   90.00
_cell.angle_gamma   90.00
#
_symmetry.space_group_name_H-M   'P 1'
#
loop_
_entity.id
_entity.type
_entity.pdbx_description
1 polymer ?
#
loop_
_entity_poly.entity_id
_entity_poly.type
_entity_poly.pdbx_seq_one_letter_code
_entity_poly.pdbx_strand_id
1 'polypeptide(L)'
;MPAENLVILLDLSRSMDATDVKPSRLARARQEIEDIAKATASNKNGSINIGLIAFAGAVHVITPLTDDMDTMRSLLPSLNTDIVYTQGARLVPALTRAAEMLSSAPGNEKHILVLSDGDFDDGAISILSTEQSLVKQGIHIHAMGIGT
;
A
#
# COMPACT_ATOMS: atom_id res chain seq x y z
N MET A 1 16.88 16.65 6.95
CA MET A 1 17.02 15.22 6.62
C MET A 1 16.31 14.99 5.30
N PRO A 2 16.78 14.11 4.40
CA PRO A 2 16.06 13.83 3.15
C PRO A 2 14.64 13.32 3.48
N ALA A 3 13.65 13.72 2.68
CA ALA A 3 12.28 13.25 2.85
C ALA A 3 12.20 11.74 2.56
N GLU A 4 11.49 11.02 3.43
CA GLU A 4 11.20 9.59 3.25
C GLU A 4 9.84 9.47 2.58
N ASN A 5 9.75 8.66 1.51
CA ASN A 5 8.50 8.46 0.79
C ASN A 5 8.07 7.00 0.92
N LEU A 6 6.87 6.79 1.44
CA LEU A 6 6.24 5.48 1.58
C LEU A 6 4.99 5.42 0.71
N VAL A 7 4.87 4.42 -0.15
CA VAL A 7 3.61 4.09 -0.82
C VAL A 7 3.06 2.81 -0.23
N ILE A 8 1.85 2.88 0.32
CA ILE A 8 1.14 1.73 0.85
C ILE A 8 0.23 1.17 -0.24
N LEU A 9 0.34 -0.12 -0.50
CA LEU A 9 -0.55 -0.90 -1.35
C LEU A 9 -1.52 -1.68 -0.46
N LEU A 10 -2.80 -1.31 -0.49
CA LEU A 10 -3.88 -1.99 0.22
C LEU A 10 -4.65 -2.90 -0.73
N ASP A 11 -4.65 -4.19 -0.42
CA ASP A 11 -5.46 -5.18 -1.12
C ASP A 11 -6.95 -5.02 -0.77
N LEU A 12 -7.79 -4.87 -1.79
CA LEU A 12 -9.25 -4.81 -1.72
C LEU A 12 -9.92 -5.98 -2.48
N SER A 13 -9.20 -7.08 -2.70
CA SER A 13 -9.77 -8.32 -3.21
C SER A 13 -10.76 -8.93 -2.22
N ARG A 14 -11.70 -9.76 -2.71
CA ARG A 14 -12.73 -10.40 -1.86
C ARG A 14 -12.18 -11.27 -0.74
N SER A 15 -10.96 -11.81 -0.87
CA SER A 15 -10.36 -12.62 0.20
C SER A 15 -10.08 -11.79 1.46
N MET A 16 -9.95 -10.46 1.32
CA MET A 16 -9.77 -9.54 2.43
C MET A 16 -11.04 -9.33 3.28
N ASP A 17 -12.20 -9.82 2.84
CA ASP A 17 -13.42 -9.86 3.66
C ASP A 17 -13.44 -11.02 4.66
N ALA A 18 -12.47 -11.94 4.57
CA ALA A 18 -12.36 -13.06 5.51
C ALA A 18 -12.22 -12.57 6.97
N THR A 19 -12.81 -13.33 7.89
CA THR A 19 -12.92 -12.97 9.32
C THR A 19 -12.10 -13.87 10.25
N ASP A 20 -11.12 -14.58 9.69
CA ASP A 20 -10.08 -15.31 10.42
C ASP A 20 -9.24 -14.36 11.29
N VAL A 21 -9.05 -13.12 10.83
CA VAL A 21 -8.66 -11.98 11.66
C VAL A 21 -9.88 -11.10 11.92
N LYS A 22 -10.10 -10.70 13.18
CA LYS A 22 -11.24 -9.87 13.56
C LYS A 22 -11.00 -8.37 13.29
N PRO A 23 -12.03 -7.62 12.86
CA PRO A 23 -13.35 -8.09 12.42
C PRO A 23 -13.32 -8.67 10.99
N SER A 24 -12.41 -8.20 10.15
CA SER A 24 -12.00 -8.82 8.89
C SER A 24 -10.52 -8.53 8.61
N ARG A 25 -9.90 -9.25 7.68
CA ARG A 25 -8.53 -8.95 7.21
C ARG A 25 -8.42 -7.50 6.74
N LEU A 26 -9.38 -7.00 5.94
CA LEU A 26 -9.37 -5.61 5.49
C LEU A 26 -9.49 -4.61 6.65
N ALA A 27 -10.35 -4.88 7.63
CA ALA A 27 -10.46 -4.01 8.79
C ALA A 27 -9.14 -3.98 9.58
N ARG A 28 -8.45 -5.12 9.71
CA ARG A 28 -7.12 -5.16 10.30
C ARG A 28 -6.11 -4.36 9.49
N ALA A 29 -6.07 -4.54 8.17
CA ALA A 29 -5.16 -3.80 7.29
C ALA A 29 -5.37 -2.28 7.42
N ARG A 30 -6.61 -1.81 7.46
CA ARG A 30 -6.92 -0.39 7.69
C ARG A 30 -6.43 0.11 9.06
N GLN A 31 -6.53 -0.71 10.10
CA GLN A 31 -6.01 -0.35 11.42
C GLN A 31 -4.48 -0.20 11.39
N GLU A 32 -3.77 -1.12 10.73
CA GLU A 32 -2.31 -1.02 10.58
C GLU A 32 -1.90 0.26 9.84
N ILE A 33 -2.63 0.64 8.78
CA ILE A 33 -2.38 1.91 8.07
C ILE A 33 -2.64 3.11 8.98
N GLU A 34 -3.70 3.07 9.79
CA GLU A 34 -4.01 4.13 10.74
C GLU A 34 -2.90 4.28 11.80
N ASP A 35 -2.35 3.17 12.28
CA ASP A 35 -1.31 3.15 13.29
C ASP A 35 0.04 3.64 12.72
N ILE A 36 0.37 3.27 11.48
CA ILE A 36 1.50 3.84 10.72
C ILE A 36 1.35 5.35 10.59
N ALA A 37 0.16 5.83 10.18
CA ALA A 37 -0.11 7.25 10.01
C ALA A 37 0.07 8.05 11.32
N LYS A 38 -0.42 7.49 12.45
CA LYS A 38 -0.25 8.09 13.79
C LYS A 38 1.21 8.13 14.23
N ALA A 39 1.95 7.04 14.02
CA ALA A 39 3.37 6.94 14.37
C ALA A 39 4.20 7.97 13.57
N THR A 40 3.90 8.11 12.28
CA THR A 40 4.52 9.08 11.38
C THR A 40 4.23 10.52 11.78
N ALA A 41 2.96 10.86 12.07
CA ALA A 41 2.58 12.21 12.51
C ALA A 41 3.26 12.64 13.82
N SER A 42 3.65 11.67 14.66
CA SER A 42 4.36 11.91 15.92
C SER A 42 5.88 12.12 15.73
N ASN A 43 6.41 11.82 14.55
CA ASN A 43 7.84 11.94 14.25
C ASN A 43 8.20 13.42 14.02
N LYS A 44 8.95 14.00 14.96
CA LYS A 44 9.40 15.40 14.90
C LYS A 44 10.67 15.61 14.07
N ASN A 45 11.29 14.55 13.54
CA ASN A 45 12.64 14.59 12.96
C ASN A 45 12.72 14.48 11.43
N GLY A 46 11.60 14.55 10.70
CA GLY A 46 11.61 14.60 9.24
C GLY A 46 10.20 14.64 8.64
N SER A 47 10.10 15.03 7.37
CA SER A 47 8.86 14.96 6.60
C SER A 47 8.79 13.58 5.94
N ILE A 48 7.89 12.72 6.41
CA ILE A 48 7.55 11.45 5.77
C ILE A 48 6.29 11.69 4.96
N ASN A 49 6.37 11.43 3.65
CA ASN A 49 5.20 11.48 2.79
C ASN A 49 4.65 10.07 2.60
N ILE A 50 3.35 9.90 2.79
CA ILE A 50 2.67 8.62 2.57
C ILE A 50 1.69 8.77 1.42
N GLY A 51 1.78 7.87 0.45
CA GLY A 51 0.79 7.66 -0.59
C GLY A 51 0.03 6.37 -0.32
N LEU A 52 -1.25 6.35 -0.68
CA LEU A 52 -2.11 5.17 -0.51
C LEU A 52 -2.69 4.76 -1.86
N ILE A 53 -2.43 3.52 -2.25
CA ILE A 53 -3.01 2.87 -3.41
C ILE A 53 -3.85 1.71 -2.93
N ALA A 54 -5.08 1.63 -3.40
CA ALA A 54 -5.91 0.44 -3.29
C ALA A 54 -5.78 -0.37 -4.58
N PHE A 55 -5.68 -1.70 -4.46
CA PHE A 55 -5.66 -2.57 -5.63
C PHE A 55 -6.56 -3.79 -5.43
N ALA A 56 -7.12 -4.25 -6.55
CA ALA A 56 -7.79 -5.53 -6.68
C ALA A 56 -7.48 -6.02 -8.11
N GLY A 57 -8.48 -6.25 -8.96
CA GLY A 57 -8.27 -6.45 -10.39
C GLY A 57 -7.83 -5.18 -11.13
N ALA A 58 -8.12 -4.00 -10.56
CA ALA A 58 -7.65 -2.70 -11.02
C ALA A 58 -6.95 -1.93 -9.88
N VAL A 59 -6.18 -0.89 -10.24
CA VAL A 59 -5.38 -0.09 -9.31
C VAL A 59 -5.95 1.31 -9.21
N HIS A 60 -6.12 1.81 -7.98
CA HIS A 60 -6.66 3.13 -7.69
C HIS A 60 -5.75 3.87 -6.71
N VAL A 61 -5.32 5.07 -7.09
CA VAL A 61 -4.64 5.99 -6.16
C VAL A 61 -5.69 6.63 -5.28
N ILE A 62 -5.66 6.33 -3.98
CA ILE A 62 -6.56 6.91 -2.98
C ILE A 62 -6.01 8.26 -2.52
N THR A 63 -4.71 8.29 -2.21
CA THR A 63 -3.98 9.53 -1.94
C THR A 63 -2.65 9.53 -2.69
N PRO A 64 -2.26 10.65 -3.31
CA PRO A 64 -0.87 10.85 -3.70
C PRO A 64 0.01 10.95 -2.45
N LEU A 65 1.33 10.99 -2.63
CA LEU A 65 2.28 11.26 -1.55
C LEU A 65 1.94 12.59 -0.87
N THR A 66 1.67 12.53 0.43
CA THR A 66 1.31 13.68 1.26
C THR A 66 1.80 13.49 2.69
N ASP A 67 2.00 14.58 3.41
CA ASP A 67 2.23 14.61 4.85
C ASP A 67 0.92 14.84 5.65
N ASP A 68 -0.21 15.07 4.97
CA ASP A 68 -1.54 15.21 5.59
C ASP A 68 -2.12 13.84 5.97
N MET A 69 -1.66 13.34 7.11
CA MET A 69 -2.09 12.06 7.66
C MET A 69 -3.56 12.08 8.11
N ASP A 70 -4.11 13.24 8.46
CA ASP A 70 -5.50 13.35 8.91
C ASP A 70 -6.47 13.15 7.74
N THR A 71 -6.19 13.78 6.59
CA THR A 71 -6.95 13.56 5.36
C THR A 71 -6.88 12.09 4.93
N MET A 72 -5.68 11.50 4.90
CA MET A 72 -5.52 10.08 4.55
C MET A 72 -6.34 9.17 5.48
N ARG A 73 -6.29 9.40 6.79
CA ARG A 73 -7.05 8.61 7.78
C ARG A 73 -8.55 8.76 7.62
N SER A 74 -9.03 9.94 7.23
CA SER A 74 -10.47 10.17 6.98
C SER A 74 -11.03 9.32 5.82
N LEU A 75 -10.17 8.91 4.88
CA LEU A 75 -10.56 8.10 3.72
C LEU A 75 -10.59 6.60 4.02
N LEU A 76 -9.79 6.10 4.98
CA LEU A 76 -9.68 4.66 5.28
C LEU A 76 -11.03 3.96 5.54
N PRO A 77 -11.98 4.53 6.31
CA PRO A 77 -13.27 3.88 6.56
C PRO A 77 -14.08 3.60 5.29
N SER A 78 -13.88 4.39 4.23
CA SER A 78 -14.57 4.24 2.95
C SER A 78 -14.02 3.11 2.08
N LEU A 79 -12.79 2.65 2.36
CA LEU A 79 -12.15 1.58 1.60
C LEU A 79 -12.72 0.22 1.99
N ASN A 80 -13.40 -0.41 1.05
CA ASN A 80 -14.00 -1.74 1.16
C ASN A 80 -13.88 -2.49 -0.17
N THR A 81 -14.18 -3.79 -0.18
CA THR A 81 -14.08 -4.63 -1.39
C THR A 81 -15.19 -4.33 -2.41
N ASP A 82 -16.29 -3.67 -2.00
CA ASP A 82 -17.43 -3.35 -2.87
C ASP A 82 -17.20 -2.08 -3.73
N ILE A 83 -16.30 -1.18 -3.33
CA ILE A 83 -16.00 0.04 -4.10
C ILE A 83 -15.12 -0.21 -5.33
N VAL A 84 -14.50 -1.39 -5.46
CA VAL A 84 -13.71 -1.79 -6.63
C VAL A 84 -14.56 -2.57 -7.63
N TYR A 85 -14.70 -2.01 -8.84
CA TYR A 85 -15.50 -2.61 -9.91
C TYR A 85 -14.89 -3.90 -10.47
N THR A 86 -13.56 -3.96 -10.56
CA THR A 86 -12.82 -5.11 -11.10
C THR A 86 -12.18 -5.86 -9.94
N GLN A 87 -12.74 -7.03 -9.64
CA GLN A 87 -12.22 -7.95 -8.62
C GLN A 87 -11.01 -8.75 -9.12
N GLY A 88 -10.28 -9.34 -8.18
CA GLY A 88 -8.99 -10.00 -8.39
C GLY A 88 -7.93 -9.39 -7.47
N ALA A 89 -6.69 -9.84 -7.58
CA ALA A 89 -5.56 -9.39 -6.78
C ALA A 89 -4.31 -9.20 -7.66
N ARG A 90 -4.27 -8.07 -8.39
CA ARG A 90 -3.21 -7.71 -9.34
C ARG A 90 -2.14 -6.83 -8.68
N LEU A 91 -1.19 -7.47 -8.01
CA LEU A 91 -0.06 -6.83 -7.34
C LEU A 91 0.92 -6.15 -8.31
N VAL A 92 1.25 -6.76 -9.45
CA VAL A 92 2.28 -6.22 -10.38
C VAL A 92 1.91 -4.83 -10.93
N PRO A 93 0.66 -4.60 -11.39
CA PRO A 93 0.21 -3.26 -11.75
C PRO A 93 0.26 -2.27 -10.57
N ALA A 94 -0.05 -2.71 -9.35
CA ALA A 94 -0.01 -1.87 -8.16
C ALA A 94 1.43 -1.45 -7.81
N LEU A 95 2.38 -2.39 -7.87
CA LEU A 95 3.82 -2.13 -7.71
C LEU A 95 4.34 -1.13 -8.75
N THR A 96 3.93 -1.29 -10.01
CA THR A 96 4.30 -0.37 -11.08
C THR A 96 3.76 1.03 -10.81
N ARG A 97 2.49 1.15 -10.40
CA ARG A 97 1.87 2.43 -10.08
C ARG A 97 2.53 3.11 -8.87
N ALA A 98 2.91 2.36 -7.85
CA ALA A 98 3.66 2.88 -6.72
C ALA A 98 5.04 3.42 -7.15
N ALA A 99 5.73 2.68 -8.01
CA ALA A 99 7.03 3.11 -8.54
C ALA A 99 6.95 4.42 -9.33
N GLU A 100 5.91 4.60 -10.16
CA GLU A 100 5.65 5.86 -10.87
C GLU A 100 5.42 7.04 -9.91
N MET A 101 4.69 6.80 -8.82
CA MET A 101 4.43 7.81 -7.80
C MET A 101 5.73 8.19 -7.07
N LEU A 102 6.54 7.20 -6.70
CA LEU A 102 7.82 7.38 -6.04
C LEU A 102 8.89 7.99 -6.95
N SER A 103 8.88 7.71 -8.26
CA SER A 103 9.84 8.27 -9.21
C SER A 103 9.66 9.78 -9.40
N SER A 104 8.41 10.25 -9.27
CA SER A 104 8.03 11.66 -9.38
C SER A 104 8.29 12.46 -8.09
N ALA A 105 8.60 11.79 -6.98
CA ALA A 105 8.77 12.42 -5.68
C ALA A 105 10.23 12.82 -5.40
N PRO A 106 10.47 13.99 -4.77
CA PRO A 106 11.78 14.35 -4.25
C PRO A 106 12.15 13.47 -3.04
N GLY A 107 13.43 13.20 -2.85
CA GLY A 107 13.95 12.37 -1.75
C GLY A 107 14.65 11.11 -2.24
N ASN A 108 15.51 10.56 -1.38
CA ASN A 108 16.38 9.42 -1.71
C ASN A 108 15.84 8.10 -1.18
N GLU A 109 15.06 8.13 -0.09
CA GLU A 109 14.50 6.92 0.54
C GLU A 109 13.09 6.67 0.03
N LYS A 110 12.90 5.53 -0.64
CA LYS A 110 11.66 5.16 -1.34
C LYS A 110 11.24 3.76 -0.92
N HIS A 111 10.06 3.68 -0.32
CA HIS A 111 9.53 2.45 0.24
C HIS A 111 8.16 2.13 -0.35
N ILE A 112 7.90 0.85 -0.58
CA ILE A 112 6.58 0.31 -0.86
C ILE A 112 6.24 -0.67 0.27
N LEU A 113 5.05 -0.55 0.85
CA LEU A 113 4.51 -1.51 1.81
C LEU A 113 3.25 -2.17 1.23
N VAL A 114 3.26 -3.50 1.11
CA VAL A 114 2.12 -4.28 0.66
C VAL A 114 1.36 -4.84 1.85
N LEU A 115 0.05 -4.56 1.96
CA LEU A 115 -0.85 -5.19 2.92
C LEU A 115 -1.85 -6.07 2.15
N SER A 116 -1.72 -7.38 2.31
CA SER A 116 -2.52 -8.39 1.60
C SER A 116 -2.51 -9.71 2.36
N ASP A 117 -3.40 -10.63 2.01
CA ASP A 117 -3.33 -12.03 2.46
C ASP A 117 -2.38 -12.89 1.61
N GLY A 118 -1.81 -12.34 0.54
CA GLY A 118 -0.75 -12.94 -0.26
C GLY A 118 -1.22 -13.81 -1.41
N ASP A 119 -2.53 -13.90 -1.66
CA ASP A 119 -3.08 -14.61 -2.81
C ASP A 119 -3.25 -13.67 -4.00
N PHE A 120 -2.29 -13.70 -4.92
CA PHE A 120 -2.24 -12.81 -6.09
C PHE A 120 -2.52 -13.56 -7.39
N ASP A 121 -3.25 -12.90 -8.29
CA ASP A 121 -3.52 -13.43 -9.64
C ASP A 121 -2.27 -13.36 -10.55
N ASP A 122 -1.28 -12.54 -10.18
CA ASP A 122 -0.03 -12.44 -10.92
C ASP A 122 0.87 -13.67 -10.67
N GLY A 123 1.45 -14.23 -11.73
CA GLY A 123 2.37 -15.35 -11.60
C GLY A 123 3.65 -14.98 -10.84
N ALA A 124 4.19 -15.92 -10.05
CA ALA A 124 5.37 -15.72 -9.21
C ALA A 124 6.58 -15.13 -9.96
N ILE A 125 6.83 -15.55 -11.21
CA ILE A 125 7.93 -15.02 -12.04
C ILE A 125 7.72 -13.51 -12.33
N SER A 126 6.48 -13.10 -12.58
CA SER A 126 6.15 -11.69 -12.84
C SER A 126 6.36 -10.84 -11.59
N ILE A 127 5.98 -11.34 -10.41
CA ILE A 127 6.20 -10.66 -9.14
C ILE A 127 7.69 -10.50 -8.86
N LEU A 128 8.46 -11.59 -8.93
CA LEU A 128 9.90 -11.60 -8.66
C LEU A 128 10.69 -10.70 -9.63
N SER A 129 10.35 -10.72 -10.92
CA SER A 129 11.02 -9.86 -11.91
C SER A 129 10.70 -8.37 -11.69
N THR A 130 9.46 -8.05 -11.31
CA THR A 130 9.05 -6.69 -10.95
C THR A 130 9.78 -6.21 -9.70
N GLU A 131 9.79 -7.02 -8.65
CA GLU A 131 10.52 -6.76 -7.40
C GLU A 131 12.01 -6.45 -7.68
N GLN A 132 12.70 -7.30 -8.42
CA GLN A 132 14.10 -7.10 -8.79
C GLN A 132 14.34 -5.81 -9.57
N SER A 133 13.41 -5.44 -10.47
CA SER A 133 13.48 -4.17 -11.21
C SER A 133 13.37 -2.97 -10.28
N LEU A 134 12.46 -3.01 -9.30
CA LEU A 134 12.22 -1.94 -8.34
C LEU A 134 13.40 -1.78 -7.36
N VAL A 135 13.95 -2.88 -6.88
CA VAL A 135 15.15 -2.85 -6.02
C VAL A 135 16.33 -2.21 -6.74
N LYS A 136 16.52 -2.48 -8.04
CA LYS A 136 17.56 -1.81 -8.85
C LYS A 136 17.35 -0.31 -9.01
N GLN A 137 16.12 0.18 -8.85
CA GLN A 137 15.78 1.60 -8.85
C GLN A 137 15.96 2.26 -7.47
N GLY A 138 16.43 1.51 -6.47
CA GLY A 138 16.57 2.00 -5.09
C GLY A 138 15.24 2.04 -4.32
N ILE A 139 14.23 1.29 -4.78
CA ILE A 139 12.95 1.17 -4.08
C ILE A 139 12.98 -0.07 -3.20
N HIS A 140 12.76 0.12 -1.90
CA HIS A 140 12.66 -0.96 -0.92
C HIS A 140 11.22 -1.45 -0.82
N ILE A 141 11.00 -2.75 -0.93
CA ILE A 141 9.67 -3.35 -0.85
C ILE A 141 9.54 -4.12 0.46
N HIS A 142 8.45 -3.87 1.16
CA HIS A 142 8.05 -4.52 2.39
C HIS A 142 6.69 -5.18 2.20
N ALA A 143 6.44 -6.29 2.88
CA ALA A 143 5.16 -6.97 2.88
C ALA A 143 4.68 -7.23 4.30
N MET A 144 3.39 -6.99 4.53
CA MET A 144 2.68 -7.30 5.75
C MET A 144 1.52 -8.23 5.40
N GLY A 145 1.70 -9.51 5.69
CA GLY A 145 0.67 -10.52 5.52
C GLY A 145 -0.46 -10.33 6.53
N ILE A 146 -1.70 -10.32 6.05
CA ILE A 146 -2.90 -10.24 6.89
C ILE A 146 -3.74 -11.50 6.72
N GLY A 147 -3.84 -12.28 7.78
CA GLY A 147 -4.52 -13.57 7.77
C GLY A 147 -3.83 -14.55 8.71
N THR A 148 -4.36 -15.78 8.77
CA THR A 148 -3.79 -16.90 9.54
C THR A 148 -3.83 -18.19 8.75
#